data_AF-A0A511N398-F1
#
_entry.id   AF-A0A511N398-F1
#
_cell.length_a   1.000
_cell.length_b   1.000
_cell.length_c   1.000
_cell.angle_alpha   90.00
_cell.angle_beta   90.00
_cell.angle_gamma   90.00
#
_symmetry.space_group_name_H-M   'P 1'
#
loop_
_entity.id
_entity.type
_entity.pdbx_description
1 polymer ?
#
loop_
_entity_poly.entity_id
_entity_poly.type
_entity_poly.pdbx_seq_one_letter_code
_entity_poly.pdbx_strand_id
1 'polypeptide(L)'
;MAASTYTVKRGDTLWSISQKHKITVDRLKAINHLKSNTIYSGQKLKVSGKPVQKVVVPRNPPLPFAVAMSSKKVLGVPVYAIHVNLAHPRVKISPLLPTAGLGHGGARLRYLAQQPELVAAINGGYFHPQSYIPAGDLVFQGRQLASGRIQTALSLTADNKARIHDRIGSWKGYETVIATGPHVVRSGRLVIQPRVEGYRDPAVWGRAKRSAVGLVNNEYLIFITSPQALTLAEVGKIMMKMKAKDVILLDGGSSAGMIWEKRLVVQPARALSFGIGVFLRRKV
;
A
#
# COMPACT_ATOMS: atom_id res chain seq x y z
N MET A 1 -37.27 22.33 7.10
CA MET A 1 -36.18 22.30 8.10
C MET A 1 -35.34 23.55 7.93
N ALA A 2 -35.04 24.27 9.01
CA ALA A 2 -34.25 25.49 8.99
C ALA A 2 -32.82 25.23 8.48
N ALA A 3 -32.28 26.14 7.66
CA ALA A 3 -30.91 26.05 7.18
C ALA A 3 -29.94 26.28 8.34
N SER A 4 -29.23 25.23 8.77
CA SER A 4 -28.15 25.35 9.75
C SER A 4 -26.89 25.86 9.05
N THR A 5 -26.26 26.89 9.61
CA THR A 5 -25.02 27.51 9.13
C THR A 5 -23.90 27.34 10.14
N TYR A 6 -22.69 27.05 9.67
CA TYR A 6 -21.46 26.94 10.45
C TYR A 6 -20.48 28.04 10.06
N THR A 7 -19.90 28.72 11.05
CA THR A 7 -18.83 29.70 10.84
C THR A 7 -17.47 29.00 10.96
N VAL A 8 -16.71 28.99 9.87
CA VAL A 8 -15.37 28.40 9.79
C VAL A 8 -14.44 29.08 10.79
N LYS A 9 -13.71 28.28 11.57
CA LYS A 9 -12.71 28.74 12.54
C LYS A 9 -11.30 28.50 12.00
N ARG A 10 -10.33 29.20 12.56
CA ARG A 10 -8.90 28.98 12.26
C ARG A 10 -8.54 27.51 12.50
N GLY A 11 -8.01 26.84 11.47
CA GLY A 11 -7.63 25.42 11.51
C GLY A 11 -8.70 24.46 10.98
N ASP A 12 -9.90 24.93 10.66
CA ASP A 12 -10.92 24.08 10.03
C ASP A 12 -10.56 23.71 8.60
N THR A 13 -11.05 22.53 8.21
CA THR A 13 -11.05 22.07 6.82
C THR A 13 -12.47 21.67 6.45
N LEU A 14 -12.79 21.62 5.15
CA LEU A 14 -14.09 21.08 4.71
C LEU A 14 -14.33 19.67 5.26
N TRP A 15 -13.26 18.88 5.43
CA TRP A 15 -13.35 17.54 6.00
C TRP A 15 -13.74 17.56 7.49
N SER A 16 -13.08 18.37 8.32
CA SER A 16 -13.40 18.44 9.76
C SER A 16 -14.83 18.94 9.99
N ILE A 17 -15.27 19.92 9.19
CA ILE A 17 -16.64 20.46 9.22
C ILE A 17 -17.65 19.40 8.75
N SER A 18 -17.38 18.71 7.64
CA SER A 18 -18.32 17.71 7.12
C SER A 18 -18.50 16.54 8.10
N GLN A 19 -17.42 16.11 8.78
CA GLN A 19 -17.49 15.10 9.84
C GLN A 19 -18.35 15.56 11.02
N LYS A 20 -18.12 16.77 11.52
CA LYS A 20 -18.88 17.35 12.65
C LYS A 20 -20.38 17.42 12.35
N HIS A 21 -20.72 17.72 11.10
CA HIS A 21 -22.11 17.89 10.65
C HIS A 21 -22.69 16.64 9.97
N LYS A 22 -21.98 15.50 10.00
CA LYS A 22 -22.42 14.21 9.44
C LYS A 22 -22.89 14.29 7.98
N ILE A 23 -22.18 15.07 7.16
CA ILE A 23 -22.37 15.21 5.71
C ILE A 23 -21.06 14.91 4.96
N THR A 24 -21.12 14.68 3.65
CA THR A 24 -19.90 14.51 2.83
C THR A 24 -19.28 15.85 2.45
N VAL A 25 -17.97 15.86 2.19
CA VAL A 25 -17.26 17.05 1.68
C VAL A 25 -17.89 17.51 0.36
N ASP A 26 -18.22 16.59 -0.55
CA ASP A 26 -18.83 16.94 -1.84
C ASP A 26 -20.20 17.58 -1.66
N ARG A 27 -21.00 17.10 -0.70
CA ARG A 27 -22.30 17.72 -0.40
C ARG A 27 -22.10 19.10 0.21
N LEU A 28 -21.18 19.22 1.16
CA LEU A 28 -20.83 20.50 1.78
C LEU A 28 -20.35 21.51 0.73
N LYS A 29 -19.60 21.08 -0.28
CA LYS A 29 -19.20 21.92 -1.41
C LYS A 29 -20.39 22.31 -2.29
N ALA A 30 -21.23 21.34 -2.66
CA ALA A 30 -22.36 21.56 -3.54
C ALA A 30 -23.37 22.57 -2.96
N ILE A 31 -23.71 22.45 -1.67
CA ILE A 31 -24.67 23.37 -1.01
C ILE A 31 -24.10 24.77 -0.77
N ASN A 32 -22.77 24.92 -0.86
CA ASN A 32 -22.06 26.19 -0.71
C ASN A 32 -21.45 26.70 -2.02
N HIS A 33 -21.76 26.06 -3.16
CA HIS A 33 -21.23 26.39 -4.48
C HIS A 33 -19.68 26.49 -4.53
N LEU A 34 -18.99 25.67 -3.72
CA LEU A 34 -17.54 25.67 -3.65
C LEU A 34 -16.94 24.81 -4.77
N LYS A 35 -16.08 25.41 -5.59
CA LYS A 35 -15.33 24.69 -6.63
C LYS A 35 -14.07 24.01 -6.07
N SER A 36 -13.42 24.61 -5.08
CA SER A 36 -12.20 24.10 -4.45
C SER A 36 -12.44 23.63 -3.01
N ASN A 37 -11.39 23.11 -2.36
CA ASN A 37 -11.43 22.73 -0.94
C ASN A 37 -10.97 23.87 0.00
N THR A 38 -10.66 25.04 -0.57
CA THR A 38 -10.20 26.20 0.18
C THR A 38 -11.36 26.88 0.88
N ILE A 39 -11.21 27.11 2.19
CA ILE A 39 -12.15 27.86 3.03
C ILE A 39 -11.38 28.84 3.90
N TYR A 40 -12.03 29.92 4.29
CA TYR A 40 -11.41 31.00 5.06
C TYR A 40 -12.02 31.09 6.45
N SER A 41 -11.20 31.42 7.45
CA SER A 41 -11.71 31.69 8.80
C SER A 41 -12.74 32.82 8.74
N GLY A 42 -13.86 32.66 9.45
CA GLY A 42 -15.01 33.58 9.40
C GLY A 42 -16.01 33.30 8.28
N GLN A 43 -15.69 32.44 7.31
CA GLN A 43 -16.62 32.07 6.24
C GLN A 43 -17.83 31.32 6.82
N LYS A 44 -19.04 31.68 6.39
CA LYS A 44 -20.26 30.95 6.75
C LYS A 44 -20.56 29.88 5.71
N LEU A 45 -20.67 28.64 6.14
CA LEU A 45 -21.04 27.49 5.32
C LEU A 45 -22.41 26.97 5.74
N LYS A 46 -23.29 26.74 4.76
CA LYS A 46 -24.49 25.94 4.93
C LYS A 46 -24.08 24.51 5.26
N VAL A 47 -24.61 23.96 6.35
CA VAL A 47 -24.33 22.58 6.82
C VAL A 47 -25.61 21.75 6.96
N SER A 48 -26.75 22.29 6.53
CA SER A 48 -28.01 21.55 6.46
C SER A 48 -27.93 20.47 5.37
N GLY A 49 -27.86 19.22 5.81
CA GLY A 49 -28.09 18.05 4.99
C GLY A 49 -28.93 17.06 5.77
N LYS A 50 -29.74 16.27 5.07
CA LYS A 50 -30.18 14.99 5.63
C LYS A 50 -28.91 14.29 6.13
N PRO A 51 -28.89 13.72 7.36
CA PRO A 51 -27.78 12.87 7.79
C PRO A 51 -27.48 11.93 6.64
N VAL A 52 -26.21 11.61 6.39
CA VAL A 52 -25.88 10.50 5.49
C VAL A 52 -26.64 9.29 6.04
N GLN A 53 -27.83 9.02 5.48
CA GLN A 53 -28.34 7.66 5.44
C GLN A 53 -27.17 6.91 4.85
N LYS A 54 -26.69 5.89 5.55
CA LYS A 54 -25.69 4.97 5.01
C LYS A 54 -26.29 4.45 3.72
N VAL A 55 -26.05 5.14 2.61
CA VAL A 55 -26.22 4.60 1.29
C VAL A 55 -25.23 3.47 1.33
N VAL A 56 -25.75 2.26 1.46
CA VAL A 56 -25.00 1.05 1.18
C VAL A 56 -24.73 1.16 -0.32
N VAL A 57 -23.73 1.97 -0.69
CA VAL A 57 -23.00 1.79 -1.94
C VAL A 57 -22.73 0.29 -1.95
N PRO A 58 -23.02 -0.46 -3.03
CA PRO A 58 -22.71 -1.87 -3.08
C PRO A 58 -21.20 -2.01 -2.89
N ARG A 59 -20.80 -2.11 -1.62
CA ARG A 59 -19.47 -2.45 -1.17
C ARG A 59 -19.36 -3.87 -1.66
N ASN A 60 -18.29 -4.19 -2.39
CA ASN A 60 -17.95 -5.58 -2.62
C ASN A 60 -18.22 -6.35 -1.33
N PRO A 61 -18.96 -7.47 -1.36
CA PRO A 61 -19.35 -8.18 -0.15
C PRO A 61 -18.11 -8.31 0.74
N PRO A 62 -18.23 -8.00 2.04
CA PRO A 62 -17.07 -7.97 2.93
C PRO A 62 -16.35 -9.30 2.82
N LEU A 63 -15.04 -9.24 2.54
CA LEU A 63 -14.23 -10.44 2.38
C LEU A 63 -14.31 -11.26 3.67
N PRO A 64 -14.52 -12.59 3.59
CA PRO A 64 -14.75 -13.43 4.77
C PRO A 64 -13.47 -13.70 5.59
N PHE A 65 -12.34 -13.10 5.21
CA PHE A 65 -11.04 -13.30 5.82
C PHE A 65 -10.39 -11.96 6.20
N ALA A 66 -9.53 -11.99 7.22
CA ALA A 66 -8.63 -10.88 7.54
C ALA A 66 -7.36 -10.95 6.68
N VAL A 67 -6.70 -12.10 6.70
CA VAL A 67 -5.54 -12.43 5.88
C VAL A 67 -5.69 -13.88 5.45
N ALA A 68 -5.40 -14.21 4.19
CA ALA A 68 -5.43 -15.58 3.69
C ALA A 68 -4.24 -15.83 2.76
N MET A 69 -3.77 -17.07 2.69
CA MET A 69 -2.74 -17.50 1.74
C MET A 69 -3.35 -18.43 0.69
N SER A 70 -2.89 -18.30 -0.55
CA SER A 70 -3.15 -19.28 -1.60
C SER A 70 -1.87 -19.69 -2.31
N SER A 71 -1.83 -20.95 -2.75
CA SER A 71 -0.81 -21.51 -3.61
C SER A 71 -1.51 -22.15 -4.81
N LYS A 72 -1.35 -21.57 -6.00
CA LYS A 72 -2.02 -22.07 -7.21
C LYS A 72 -1.26 -21.73 -8.47
N LYS A 73 -1.57 -22.43 -9.55
CA LYS A 73 -1.14 -22.05 -10.89
C LYS A 73 -2.07 -20.96 -11.44
N VAL A 74 -1.51 -19.82 -11.81
CA VAL A 74 -2.23 -18.73 -12.49
C VAL A 74 -1.60 -18.58 -13.87
N LEU A 75 -2.39 -18.79 -14.93
CA LEU A 75 -1.86 -18.83 -16.31
C LEU A 75 -0.71 -19.85 -16.46
N GLY A 76 -0.82 -21.00 -15.79
CA GLY A 76 0.21 -22.05 -15.80
C GLY A 76 1.39 -21.83 -14.85
N VAL A 77 1.56 -20.61 -14.31
CA VAL A 77 2.69 -20.24 -13.43
C VAL A 77 2.35 -20.51 -11.96
N PRO A 78 3.19 -21.24 -11.19
CA PRO A 78 3.00 -21.40 -9.75
C PRO A 78 3.21 -20.07 -9.02
N VAL A 79 2.21 -19.67 -8.23
CA VAL A 79 2.19 -18.40 -7.49
C VAL A 79 1.77 -18.66 -6.05
N TYR A 80 2.55 -18.11 -5.12
CA TYR A 80 2.15 -17.96 -3.73
C TYR A 80 1.59 -16.55 -3.55
N ALA A 81 0.42 -16.45 -2.93
CA ALA A 81 -0.26 -15.18 -2.75
C ALA A 81 -0.74 -14.98 -1.32
N ILE A 82 -0.52 -13.80 -0.76
CA ILE A 82 -1.10 -13.34 0.49
C ILE A 82 -2.20 -12.33 0.15
N HIS A 83 -3.43 -12.68 0.49
CA HIS A 83 -4.62 -11.85 0.36
C HIS A 83 -4.85 -11.09 1.67
N VAL A 84 -4.96 -9.77 1.60
CA VAL A 84 -5.03 -8.90 2.78
C VAL A 84 -6.28 -8.02 2.72
N ASN A 85 -7.20 -8.25 3.65
CA ASN A 85 -8.41 -7.43 3.81
C ASN A 85 -8.12 -6.28 4.78
N LEU A 86 -7.82 -5.10 4.23
CA LEU A 86 -7.55 -3.90 5.02
C LEU A 86 -8.82 -3.29 5.65
N ALA A 87 -10.02 -3.67 5.20
CA ALA A 87 -11.26 -3.29 5.86
C ALA A 87 -11.42 -3.97 7.23
N HIS A 88 -10.68 -5.07 7.47
CA HIS A 88 -10.71 -5.75 8.75
C HIS A 88 -9.96 -4.92 9.82
N PRO A 89 -10.60 -4.55 10.95
CA PRO A 89 -10.08 -3.53 11.88
C PRO A 89 -8.77 -3.91 12.57
N ARG A 90 -8.45 -5.21 12.62
CA ARG A 90 -7.22 -5.73 13.23
C ARG A 90 -6.04 -5.84 12.24
N VAL A 91 -6.29 -5.72 10.94
CA VAL A 91 -5.25 -5.90 9.92
C VAL A 91 -4.43 -4.61 9.79
N LYS A 92 -3.10 -4.74 9.83
CA LYS A 92 -2.18 -3.64 9.53
C LYS A 92 -1.03 -4.11 8.64
N ILE A 93 -0.52 -3.19 7.83
CA ILE A 93 0.70 -3.37 7.06
C ILE A 93 1.76 -2.44 7.62
N SER A 94 2.94 -2.99 7.89
CA SER A 94 4.07 -2.26 8.43
C SER A 94 5.38 -2.73 7.79
N PRO A 95 6.37 -1.84 7.60
CA PRO A 95 7.74 -2.27 7.35
C PRO A 95 8.23 -3.19 8.49
N LEU A 96 9.00 -4.22 8.13
CA LEU A 96 9.77 -5.05 9.04
C LEU A 96 11.22 -4.55 9.00
N LEU A 97 11.65 -3.93 10.08
CA LEU A 97 12.96 -3.29 10.16
C LEU A 97 13.96 -4.22 10.86
N PRO A 98 15.24 -4.20 10.45
CA PRO A 98 16.30 -4.91 11.16
C PRO A 98 16.54 -4.28 12.53
N THR A 99 16.87 -5.09 13.53
CA THR A 99 17.18 -4.64 14.91
C THR A 99 18.33 -3.65 14.95
N ALA A 100 19.34 -3.82 14.09
CA ALA A 100 20.47 -2.91 13.96
C ALA A 100 20.12 -1.54 13.34
N GLY A 101 18.89 -1.37 12.83
CA GLY A 101 18.47 -0.18 12.10
C GLY A 101 18.80 -0.23 10.61
N LEU A 102 18.15 0.63 9.84
CA LEU A 102 18.35 0.73 8.39
C LEU A 102 19.75 1.24 8.07
N GLY A 103 20.39 0.71 7.02
CA GLY A 103 21.71 1.15 6.59
C GLY A 103 22.89 0.61 7.42
N HIS A 104 22.63 -0.19 8.45
CA HIS A 104 23.65 -0.75 9.35
C HIS A 104 23.82 -2.26 9.12
N GLY A 105 23.72 -2.68 7.87
CA GLY A 105 23.71 -4.09 7.45
C GLY A 105 22.31 -4.60 7.08
N GLY A 106 22.27 -5.84 6.60
CA GLY A 106 21.04 -6.52 6.20
C GLY A 106 20.64 -7.64 7.15
N ALA A 107 19.37 -8.02 7.13
CA ALA A 107 18.85 -9.14 7.90
C ALA A 107 18.17 -10.19 7.00
N ARG A 108 18.24 -11.46 7.41
CA ARG A 108 17.44 -12.51 6.76
C ARG A 108 15.96 -12.28 7.07
N LEU A 109 15.09 -12.52 6.09
CA LEU A 109 13.64 -12.32 6.24
C LEU A 109 13.06 -13.06 7.46
N ARG A 110 13.58 -14.25 7.78
CA ARG A 110 13.17 -15.01 8.98
C ARG A 110 13.40 -14.27 10.30
N TYR A 111 14.46 -13.45 10.39
CA TYR A 111 14.78 -12.67 11.59
C TYR A 111 13.99 -11.38 11.65
N LEU A 112 13.72 -10.76 10.49
CA LEU A 112 12.78 -9.63 10.39
C LEU A 112 11.35 -10.01 10.84
N ALA A 113 10.99 -11.29 10.65
CA ALA A 113 9.64 -11.81 10.83
C ALA A 113 9.36 -12.44 12.21
N GLN A 114 10.08 -12.03 13.25
CA GLN A 114 9.92 -12.61 14.60
C GLN A 114 8.84 -11.91 15.45
N GLN A 115 8.17 -10.89 14.93
CA GLN A 115 7.20 -10.11 15.69
C GLN A 115 5.96 -10.94 16.06
N PRO A 116 5.46 -10.87 17.31
CA PRO A 116 4.40 -11.78 17.80
C PRO A 116 3.08 -11.72 17.02
N GLU A 117 2.69 -10.55 16.54
CA GLU A 117 1.41 -10.31 15.83
C GLU A 117 1.52 -10.49 14.30
N LEU A 118 2.70 -10.89 13.81
CA LEU A 118 2.94 -11.09 12.39
C LEU A 118 2.24 -12.36 11.91
N VAL A 119 1.41 -12.22 10.88
CA VAL A 119 0.76 -13.35 10.20
C VAL A 119 1.52 -13.72 8.93
N ALA A 120 1.97 -12.73 8.17
CA ALA A 120 2.66 -12.96 6.91
C ALA A 120 3.72 -11.88 6.66
N ALA A 121 4.73 -12.21 5.85
CA ALA A 121 5.72 -11.24 5.41
C ALA A 121 6.20 -11.50 3.99
N ILE A 122 6.69 -10.46 3.34
CA ILE A 122 7.33 -10.50 2.04
C ILE A 122 8.56 -9.58 2.07
N ASN A 123 9.52 -9.78 1.17
CA ASN A 123 10.64 -8.87 1.04
C ASN A 123 10.21 -7.43 0.73
N GLY A 124 11.06 -6.45 1.06
CA GLY A 124 10.82 -5.03 0.84
C GLY A 124 11.15 -4.53 -0.57
N GLY A 125 11.29 -3.21 -0.68
CA GLY A 125 11.75 -2.52 -1.89
C GLY A 125 13.26 -2.60 -2.09
N TYR A 126 13.73 -1.98 -3.17
CA TYR A 126 15.14 -1.96 -3.55
C TYR A 126 16.03 -1.27 -2.51
N PHE A 127 17.31 -1.65 -2.49
CA PHE A 127 18.31 -1.09 -1.58
C PHE A 127 19.71 -1.22 -2.17
N HIS A 128 20.64 -0.42 -1.65
CA HIS A 128 22.04 -0.50 -2.04
C HIS A 128 22.69 -1.80 -1.52
N PRO A 129 23.33 -2.64 -2.37
CA PRO A 129 23.60 -4.03 -2.02
C PRO A 129 24.65 -4.23 -0.91
N GLN A 130 25.53 -3.26 -0.66
CA GLN A 130 26.56 -3.33 0.38
C GLN A 130 26.13 -2.61 1.67
N SER A 131 25.61 -1.38 1.55
CA SER A 131 25.22 -0.56 2.70
C SER A 131 23.82 -0.85 3.22
N TYR A 132 22.98 -1.56 2.44
CA TYR A 132 21.58 -1.86 2.79
C TYR A 132 20.70 -0.62 2.99
N ILE A 133 21.11 0.53 2.49
CA ILE A 133 20.28 1.75 2.50
C ILE A 133 19.12 1.58 1.51
N PRO A 134 17.85 1.80 1.91
CA PRO A 134 16.70 1.76 0.98
C PRO A 134 16.88 2.74 -0.19
N ALA A 135 16.52 2.29 -1.40
CA ALA A 135 16.64 3.09 -2.62
C ALA A 135 15.41 4.00 -2.87
N GLY A 136 14.33 3.78 -2.12
CA GLY A 136 13.10 4.54 -2.14
C GLY A 136 12.73 5.05 -0.74
N ASP A 137 11.80 5.99 -0.72
CA ASP A 137 11.21 6.50 0.51
C ASP A 137 10.55 5.39 1.34
N LEU A 138 10.78 5.44 2.64
CA LEU A 138 10.16 4.56 3.61
C LEU A 138 9.57 5.41 4.73
N VAL A 139 8.26 5.33 4.94
CA VAL A 139 7.54 6.00 6.02
C VAL A 139 6.90 4.96 6.91
N PHE A 140 7.00 5.16 8.22
CA PHE A 140 6.35 4.34 9.22
C PHE A 140 5.85 5.22 10.36
N GLN A 141 4.59 5.01 10.77
CA GLN A 141 3.91 5.84 11.76
C GLN A 141 3.94 7.33 11.40
N GLY A 142 3.81 7.63 10.10
CA GLY A 142 3.90 9.00 9.57
C GLY A 142 5.30 9.62 9.60
N ARG A 143 6.31 8.91 10.11
CA ARG A 143 7.70 9.39 10.16
C ARG A 143 8.50 8.86 8.98
N GLN A 144 9.22 9.75 8.29
CA GLN A 144 10.20 9.36 7.27
C GLN A 144 11.36 8.60 7.95
N LEU A 145 11.57 7.36 7.54
CA LEU A 145 12.66 6.49 8.01
C LEU A 145 13.85 6.45 7.04
N ALA A 146 13.59 6.54 5.74
CA ALA A 146 14.62 6.57 4.70
C ALA A 146 14.12 7.43 3.53
N SER A 147 15.05 8.09 2.84
CA SER A 147 14.75 8.89 1.65
C SER A 147 15.50 8.35 0.44
N GLY A 148 14.80 8.20 -0.68
CA GLY A 148 15.33 7.56 -1.88
C GLY A 148 14.89 8.25 -3.17
N ARG A 149 15.35 7.72 -4.31
CA ARG A 149 15.06 8.28 -5.63
C ARG A 149 13.82 7.66 -6.29
N ILE A 150 13.40 6.48 -5.82
CA ILE A 150 12.20 5.81 -6.33
C ILE A 150 10.97 6.54 -5.81
N GLN A 151 10.10 6.98 -6.73
CA GLN A 151 8.89 7.75 -6.43
C GLN A 151 7.61 6.92 -6.51
N THR A 152 7.65 5.79 -7.24
CA THR A 152 6.56 4.82 -7.24
C THR A 152 6.46 4.20 -5.86
N ALA A 153 5.25 4.08 -5.29
CA ALA A 153 5.09 3.60 -3.91
C ALA A 153 3.73 2.98 -3.62
N LEU A 154 3.73 1.99 -2.72
CA LEU A 154 2.54 1.61 -1.95
C LEU A 154 2.45 2.53 -0.73
N SER A 155 1.29 3.13 -0.50
CA SER A 155 1.02 3.96 0.67
C SER A 155 -0.24 3.49 1.40
N LEU A 156 -0.28 3.69 2.71
CA LEU A 156 -1.44 3.43 3.56
C LEU A 156 -1.71 4.63 4.45
N THR A 157 -2.97 5.03 4.54
CA THR A 157 -3.45 6.04 5.49
C THR A 157 -3.67 5.46 6.89
N ALA A 158 -3.86 6.32 7.89
CA ALA A 158 -4.13 5.89 9.27
C ALA A 158 -5.40 5.01 9.39
N ASP A 159 -6.42 5.27 8.57
CA ASP A 159 -7.66 4.48 8.44
C ASP A 159 -7.51 3.25 7.52
N ASN A 160 -6.27 2.84 7.24
CA ASN A 160 -5.91 1.61 6.55
C ASN A 160 -6.34 1.54 5.09
N LYS A 161 -6.44 2.68 4.39
CA LYS A 161 -6.72 2.71 2.95
C LYS A 161 -5.41 2.71 2.17
N ALA A 162 -5.27 1.75 1.27
CA ALA A 162 -4.09 1.62 0.44
C ALA A 162 -4.22 2.36 -0.89
N ARG A 163 -3.10 2.89 -1.38
CA ARG A 163 -2.97 3.51 -2.70
C ARG A 163 -1.62 3.15 -3.30
N ILE A 164 -1.56 3.12 -4.63
CA ILE A 164 -0.31 3.07 -5.37
C ILE A 164 -0.13 4.42 -6.07
N HIS A 165 1.07 4.98 -5.97
CA HIS A 165 1.44 6.25 -6.56
C HIS A 165 2.62 6.06 -7.49
N ASP A 166 2.69 6.86 -8.56
CA ASP A 166 3.83 6.91 -9.48
C ASP A 166 4.79 8.05 -9.16
N ARG A 167 4.24 9.14 -8.62
CA ARG A 167 4.99 10.36 -8.31
C ARG A 167 4.27 11.14 -7.21
N ILE A 168 4.96 11.47 -6.13
CA ILE A 168 4.40 12.24 -5.03
C ILE A 168 5.34 13.37 -4.62
N GLY A 169 4.77 14.52 -4.30
CA GLY A 169 5.50 15.66 -3.73
C GLY A 169 5.60 15.64 -2.19
N SER A 170 4.69 14.94 -1.48
CA SER A 170 4.75 14.80 -0.01
C SER A 170 4.01 13.56 0.48
N TRP A 171 4.57 12.88 1.48
CA TRP A 171 3.96 11.74 2.18
C TRP A 171 3.06 12.14 3.35
N LYS A 172 2.78 13.44 3.53
CA LYS A 172 1.90 13.93 4.60
C LYS A 172 0.53 13.26 4.52
N GLY A 173 0.09 12.68 5.64
CA GLY A 173 -1.19 11.98 5.76
C GLY A 173 -1.14 10.47 5.51
N TYR A 174 0.02 9.93 5.15
CA TYR A 174 0.24 8.49 5.09
C TYR A 174 0.93 7.99 6.37
N GLU A 175 0.43 6.88 6.89
CA GLU A 175 0.99 6.19 8.06
C GLU A 175 2.16 5.30 7.65
N THR A 176 2.01 4.60 6.51
CA THR A 176 3.02 3.71 5.95
C THR A 176 3.23 4.07 4.48
N VAL A 177 4.48 4.20 4.06
CA VAL A 177 4.86 4.35 2.64
C VAL A 177 6.04 3.43 2.37
N ILE A 178 5.96 2.66 1.30
CA ILE A 178 7.04 1.79 0.83
C ILE A 178 7.24 2.10 -0.66
N ALA A 179 8.24 2.92 -0.96
CA ALA A 179 8.59 3.24 -2.34
C ALA A 179 9.39 2.11 -2.99
N THR A 180 8.90 1.67 -4.14
CA THR A 180 9.36 0.51 -4.89
C THR A 180 8.69 0.54 -6.27
N GLY A 181 8.96 -0.43 -7.13
CA GLY A 181 8.34 -0.52 -8.44
C GLY A 181 9.09 -1.49 -9.33
N PRO A 182 9.00 -1.37 -10.65
CA PRO A 182 8.14 -0.43 -11.39
C PRO A 182 6.64 -0.74 -11.23
N HIS A 183 5.79 0.21 -11.62
CA HIS A 183 4.36 -0.02 -11.84
C HIS A 183 4.17 -0.78 -13.16
N VAL A 184 3.40 -1.87 -13.13
CA VAL A 184 3.22 -2.75 -14.30
C VAL A 184 1.77 -2.92 -14.73
N VAL A 185 0.81 -2.60 -13.88
CA VAL A 185 -0.62 -2.57 -14.21
C VAL A 185 -1.21 -1.29 -13.64
N ARG A 186 -1.84 -0.44 -14.43
CA ARG A 186 -2.57 0.77 -13.98
C ARG A 186 -4.04 0.66 -14.37
N SER A 187 -4.95 0.85 -13.42
CA SER A 187 -6.40 0.78 -13.68
C SER A 187 -6.84 -0.46 -14.50
N GLY A 188 -6.23 -1.61 -14.23
CA GLY A 188 -6.51 -2.90 -14.89
C GLY A 188 -5.90 -3.07 -16.28
N ARG A 189 -4.96 -2.20 -16.68
CA ARG A 189 -4.24 -2.29 -17.97
C ARG A 189 -2.75 -2.45 -17.73
N LEU A 190 -2.08 -3.29 -18.52
CA LEU A 190 -0.62 -3.37 -18.47
C LEU A 190 -0.01 -2.04 -18.89
N VAL A 191 0.91 -1.52 -18.07
CA VAL A 191 1.69 -0.32 -18.37
C VAL A 191 3.11 -0.56 -17.89
N ILE A 192 3.99 -1.02 -18.77
CA ILE A 192 5.36 -1.42 -18.41
C ILE A 192 6.33 -0.39 -18.97
N GLN A 193 6.72 0.58 -18.13
CA GLN A 193 7.57 1.69 -18.55
C GLN A 193 8.67 1.98 -17.49
N PRO A 194 9.51 1.00 -17.12
CA PRO A 194 10.51 1.18 -16.05
C PRO A 194 11.47 2.34 -16.31
N ARG A 195 11.84 2.60 -17.57
CA ARG A 195 12.72 3.74 -17.90
C ARG A 195 12.07 5.09 -17.61
N VAL A 196 10.77 5.22 -17.85
CA VAL A 196 9.99 6.44 -17.53
C VAL A 196 9.91 6.65 -16.03
N GLU A 197 9.84 5.57 -15.25
CA GLU A 197 9.89 5.59 -13.78
C GLU A 197 11.31 5.76 -13.22
N GLY A 198 12.32 5.97 -14.07
CA GLY A 198 13.69 6.29 -13.67
C GLY A 198 14.61 5.08 -13.48
N TYR A 199 14.14 3.86 -13.73
CA TYR A 199 14.97 2.66 -13.65
C TYR A 199 15.94 2.57 -14.83
N ARG A 200 17.23 2.35 -14.53
CA ARG A 200 18.30 2.23 -15.53
C ARG A 200 18.94 0.85 -15.61
N ASP A 201 18.81 0.05 -14.56
CA ASP A 201 19.37 -1.30 -14.49
C ASP A 201 18.53 -2.29 -15.31
N PRO A 202 19.10 -2.95 -16.34
CA PRO A 202 18.41 -3.95 -17.14
C PRO A 202 17.85 -5.15 -16.38
N ALA A 203 18.43 -5.50 -15.22
CA ALA A 203 17.91 -6.56 -14.36
C ALA A 203 16.47 -6.28 -13.88
N VAL A 204 16.08 -4.99 -13.81
CA VAL A 204 14.72 -4.59 -13.42
C VAL A 204 13.68 -5.16 -14.38
N TRP A 205 13.93 -5.15 -15.69
CA TRP A 205 12.97 -5.62 -16.72
C TRP A 205 13.31 -6.98 -17.34
N GLY A 206 14.45 -7.58 -17.00
CA GLY A 206 14.78 -8.95 -17.38
C GLY A 206 13.83 -10.01 -16.79
N ARG A 207 14.07 -11.29 -17.06
CA ARG A 207 13.35 -12.39 -16.37
C ARG A 207 14.08 -12.73 -15.07
N ALA A 208 13.38 -12.69 -13.93
CA ALA A 208 13.95 -12.97 -12.61
C ALA A 208 12.87 -13.45 -11.63
N LYS A 209 13.23 -14.01 -10.47
CA LYS A 209 12.24 -14.25 -9.40
C LYS A 209 11.61 -12.91 -9.01
N ARG A 210 10.29 -12.83 -8.97
CA ARG A 210 9.56 -11.57 -8.72
C ARG A 210 8.73 -11.67 -7.45
N SER A 211 8.71 -10.56 -6.72
CA SER A 211 7.72 -10.26 -5.69
C SER A 211 6.96 -9.01 -6.13
N ALA A 212 5.67 -8.94 -5.83
CA ALA A 212 4.84 -7.81 -6.21
C ALA A 212 3.72 -7.58 -5.21
N VAL A 213 3.18 -6.36 -5.22
CA VAL A 213 1.96 -6.00 -4.51
C VAL A 213 0.97 -5.39 -5.49
N GLY A 214 -0.31 -5.74 -5.34
CA GLY A 214 -1.36 -5.15 -6.15
C GLY A 214 -2.63 -4.85 -5.36
N LEU A 215 -3.32 -3.81 -5.78
CA LEU A 215 -4.61 -3.38 -5.27
C LEU A 215 -5.72 -3.98 -6.10
N VAL A 216 -6.60 -4.78 -5.50
CA VAL A 216 -7.91 -5.09 -6.09
C VAL A 216 -8.83 -3.86 -5.94
N ASN A 217 -8.74 -3.21 -4.77
CA ASN A 217 -9.27 -1.90 -4.45
C ASN A 217 -8.46 -1.32 -3.26
N ASN A 218 -8.83 -0.16 -2.73
CA ASN A 218 -8.12 0.49 -1.62
C ASN A 218 -8.26 -0.22 -0.26
N GLU A 219 -9.06 -1.27 -0.15
CA GLU A 219 -9.24 -2.08 1.05
C GLU A 219 -8.79 -3.54 0.87
N TYR A 220 -8.29 -3.92 -0.31
CA TYR A 220 -7.90 -5.29 -0.62
C TYR A 220 -6.61 -5.33 -1.42
N LEU A 221 -5.55 -5.79 -0.74
CA LEU A 221 -4.23 -6.03 -1.32
C LEU A 221 -3.99 -7.51 -1.59
N ILE A 222 -3.19 -7.77 -2.61
CA ILE A 222 -2.61 -9.07 -2.90
C ILE A 222 -1.10 -8.89 -2.99
N PHE A 223 -0.35 -9.61 -2.16
CA PHE A 223 1.09 -9.80 -2.35
C PHE A 223 1.33 -11.11 -3.05
N ILE A 224 2.27 -11.16 -3.99
CA ILE A 224 2.67 -12.41 -4.63
C ILE A 224 4.17 -12.60 -4.62
N THR A 225 4.58 -13.87 -4.66
CA THR A 225 5.90 -14.30 -5.09
C THR A 225 5.76 -15.56 -5.94
N SER A 226 6.75 -15.83 -6.79
CA SER A 226 6.81 -17.08 -7.55
C SER A 226 8.20 -17.71 -7.40
N PRO A 227 8.28 -19.05 -7.26
CA PRO A 227 9.57 -19.75 -7.32
C PRO A 227 10.18 -19.70 -8.72
N GLN A 228 9.37 -19.46 -9.76
CA GLN A 228 9.82 -19.32 -11.15
C GLN A 228 10.24 -17.87 -11.47
N ALA A 229 11.15 -17.73 -12.43
CA ALA A 229 11.56 -16.44 -12.92
C ALA A 229 10.53 -15.88 -13.92
N LEU A 230 10.07 -14.65 -13.67
CA LEU A 230 9.02 -13.97 -14.43
C LEU A 230 9.52 -12.64 -15.00
N THR A 231 8.99 -12.30 -16.16
CA THR A 231 9.02 -10.96 -16.75
C THR A 231 8.01 -10.04 -16.07
N LEU A 232 8.17 -8.73 -16.27
CA LEU A 232 7.22 -7.73 -15.79
C LEU A 232 5.80 -7.96 -16.34
N ALA A 233 5.70 -8.37 -17.61
CA ALA A 233 4.42 -8.65 -18.26
C ALA A 233 3.72 -9.88 -17.69
N GLU A 234 4.45 -10.95 -17.37
CA GLU A 234 3.88 -12.14 -16.74
C GLU A 234 3.32 -11.82 -15.35
N VAL A 235 4.08 -11.08 -14.53
CA VAL A 235 3.60 -10.60 -13.22
C VAL A 235 2.32 -9.78 -13.35
N GLY A 236 2.30 -8.82 -14.29
CA GLY A 236 1.12 -7.99 -14.52
C GLY A 236 -0.10 -8.80 -14.98
N LYS A 237 0.07 -9.75 -15.92
CA LYS A 237 -1.01 -10.63 -16.39
C LYS A 237 -1.56 -11.53 -15.28
N ILE A 238 -0.68 -12.12 -14.46
CA ILE A 238 -1.05 -12.93 -13.30
C ILE A 238 -1.88 -12.09 -12.32
N MET A 239 -1.40 -10.91 -11.95
CA MET A 239 -2.06 -10.05 -10.97
C MET A 239 -3.41 -9.52 -11.47
N MET A 240 -3.52 -9.17 -12.76
CA MET A 240 -4.82 -8.84 -13.37
C MET A 240 -5.79 -10.02 -13.38
N LYS A 241 -5.32 -11.25 -13.65
CA LYS A 241 -6.15 -12.47 -13.54
C LYS A 241 -6.64 -12.67 -12.10
N MET A 242 -5.84 -12.26 -11.12
CA MET A 242 -6.19 -12.20 -9.70
C MET A 242 -6.98 -10.94 -9.29
N LYS A 243 -7.48 -10.16 -10.26
CA LYS A 243 -8.32 -8.96 -10.11
C LYS A 243 -7.62 -7.72 -9.54
N ALA A 244 -6.30 -7.72 -9.44
CA ALA A 244 -5.56 -6.50 -9.11
C ALA A 244 -5.65 -5.49 -10.28
N LYS A 245 -5.96 -4.25 -9.94
CA LYS A 245 -6.12 -3.11 -10.87
C LYS A 245 -4.88 -2.23 -10.91
N ASP A 246 -4.16 -2.11 -9.81
CA ASP A 246 -2.90 -1.39 -9.75
C ASP A 246 -1.84 -2.31 -9.16
N VAL A 247 -0.66 -2.41 -9.78
CA VAL A 247 0.36 -3.42 -9.43
C VAL A 247 1.76 -2.82 -9.55
N ILE A 248 2.53 -2.85 -8.47
CA ILE A 248 3.94 -2.48 -8.46
C ILE A 248 4.80 -3.67 -8.04
N LEU A 249 6.02 -3.72 -8.55
CA LEU A 249 7.00 -4.72 -8.13
C LEU A 249 7.70 -4.34 -6.83
N LEU A 250 8.11 -5.36 -6.10
CA LEU A 250 9.06 -5.28 -4.99
C LEU A 250 10.45 -5.64 -5.50
N ASP A 251 11.46 -5.57 -4.63
CA ASP A 251 12.77 -6.10 -5.00
C ASP A 251 12.69 -7.60 -5.36
N GLY A 252 13.46 -8.01 -6.35
CA GLY A 252 13.35 -9.32 -6.98
C GLY A 252 14.63 -10.15 -6.85
N GLY A 253 14.77 -11.11 -7.76
CA GLY A 253 15.95 -11.96 -7.86
C GLY A 253 16.26 -12.66 -6.53
N SER A 254 17.48 -12.48 -6.03
CA SER A 254 17.93 -13.05 -4.76
C SER A 254 17.19 -12.53 -3.53
N SER A 255 16.50 -11.38 -3.62
CA SER A 255 15.75 -10.79 -2.51
C SER A 255 14.33 -11.34 -2.39
N ALA A 256 13.79 -11.94 -3.45
CA ALA A 256 12.41 -12.43 -3.46
C ALA A 256 12.19 -13.50 -2.38
N GLY A 257 11.22 -13.27 -1.49
CA GLY A 257 10.85 -14.26 -0.49
C GLY A 257 9.59 -13.90 0.27
N MET A 258 9.01 -14.90 0.93
CA MET A 258 7.70 -14.83 1.57
C MET A 258 7.65 -15.74 2.80
N ILE A 259 6.95 -15.27 3.83
CA ILE A 259 6.62 -16.00 5.05
C ILE A 259 5.11 -16.03 5.22
N TRP A 260 4.59 -17.18 5.64
CA TRP A 260 3.21 -17.38 6.05
C TRP A 260 3.18 -18.11 7.39
N GLU A 261 2.49 -17.56 8.39
CA GLU A 261 2.35 -18.14 9.73
C GLU A 261 3.69 -18.61 10.32
N LYS A 262 4.69 -17.71 10.27
CA LYS A 262 6.08 -17.93 10.72
C LYS A 262 6.88 -18.98 9.94
N ARG A 263 6.30 -19.59 8.90
CA ARG A 263 6.98 -20.54 8.01
C ARG A 263 7.48 -19.83 6.75
N LEU A 264 8.71 -20.14 6.35
CA LEU A 264 9.30 -19.62 5.12
C LEU A 264 8.70 -20.35 3.91
N VAL A 265 7.92 -19.64 3.10
CA VAL A 265 7.29 -20.16 1.88
C VAL A 265 8.25 -20.06 0.71
N VAL A 266 8.94 -18.92 0.61
CA VAL A 266 10.02 -18.71 -0.37
C VAL A 266 11.20 -18.07 0.35
N GLN A 267 12.37 -18.71 0.26
CA GLN A 267 13.59 -18.26 0.90
C GLN A 267 14.36 -17.25 0.03
N PRO A 268 14.58 -16.01 0.50
CA PRO A 268 15.56 -15.12 -0.12
C PRO A 268 16.95 -15.73 -0.07
N ALA A 269 17.69 -15.62 -1.18
CA ALA A 269 19.08 -16.04 -1.25
C ALA A 269 20.02 -15.07 -0.51
N ARG A 270 19.63 -13.80 -0.35
CA ARG A 270 20.42 -12.76 0.34
C ARG A 270 19.75 -12.18 1.58
N ALA A 271 20.52 -11.42 2.35
CA ALA A 271 19.98 -10.53 3.37
C ALA A 271 19.27 -9.33 2.72
N LEU A 272 18.28 -8.79 3.43
CA LEU A 272 17.42 -7.69 2.98
C LEU A 272 17.67 -6.45 3.83
N SER A 273 17.43 -5.27 3.25
CA SER A 273 17.38 -4.01 4.00
C SER A 273 16.16 -3.97 4.95
N PHE A 274 15.00 -4.37 4.45
CA PHE A 274 13.75 -4.45 5.21
C PHE A 274 12.76 -5.43 4.55
N GLY A 275 11.69 -5.76 5.26
CA GLY A 275 10.56 -6.54 4.74
C GLY A 275 9.24 -5.76 4.84
N ILE A 276 8.17 -6.34 4.34
CA ILE A 276 6.80 -5.86 4.53
C ILE A 276 6.04 -6.92 5.31
N GLY A 277 5.49 -6.54 6.46
CA GLY A 277 4.75 -7.42 7.35
C GLY A 277 3.25 -7.13 7.31
N VAL A 278 2.47 -8.20 7.38
CA VAL A 278 1.02 -8.18 7.57
C VAL A 278 0.72 -8.67 8.98
N PHE A 279 0.10 -7.80 9.77
CA PHE A 279 -0.15 -8.00 11.19
C PHE A 279 -1.63 -8.15 11.47
N LEU A 280 -1.94 -8.97 12.48
CA LEU A 280 -3.27 -9.07 13.05
C LEU A 280 -3.20 -8.69 14.53
N ARG A 281 -3.47 -7.41 14.83
CA ARG A 281 -3.44 -6.85 16.20
C ARG A 281 -4.27 -7.71 17.14
N ARG A 282 -3.89 -7.88 18.40
CA ARG A 282 -4.72 -8.57 19.40
C ARG A 282 -6.11 -7.91 19.55
N LYS A 283 -7.10 -8.69 19.98
CA LYS A 283 -8.37 -8.10 20.44
C LYS A 283 -8.05 -7.34 21.73
N VAL A 284 -8.42 -6.07 21.79
CA VAL A 284 -8.42 -5.28 23.02
C VAL A 284 -9.55 -5.80 23.91
#